data_AF-A0A6J8APS3-F1
#
_entry.id   AF-A0A6J8APS3-F1
#
_cell.length_a   1.000
_cell.length_b   1.000
_cell.length_c   1.000
_cell.angle_alpha   90.00
_cell.angle_beta   90.00
_cell.angle_gamma   90.00
#
_symmetry.space_group_name_H-M   'P 1'
#
loop_
_entity.id
_entity.type
_entity.pdbx_description
1 polymer ?
#
loop_
_entity_poly.entity_id
_entity_poly.type
_entity_poly.pdbx_seq_one_letter_code
_entity_poly.pdbx_strand_id
1 'polypeptide(L)'
;MYKQYSRARSSSVIHFDKERKARTSSELHMDTGRGVRTFFEINLDKGRGAKTFSVINLDIGRGARATSEINLETGRGVVMSRLMQFFMSVEIKNDTAVYIEPLLSNVSCVIADQAIFKFRVIGEAKIVAIFEVKDATVLNRVTAEIMASGSFTVTCTPLTCYESWAKLLGVDENFTGPAPRKLTGKYVAWFDITLEHHGIPLEQFVEYWRDEAASILELRSKGQIEIEIFKVLGERRLHAFSCKDNPEDWEGIMLKLPMWVKMGDQIYKKTKLVTKMI
;
A
#
# COMPACT_ATOMS: atom_id res chain seq x y z
N MET A 1 -2.74 52.99 -10.10
CA MET A 1 -3.28 52.09 -11.15
C MET A 1 -2.72 50.69 -10.90
N TYR A 2 -3.46 49.81 -10.22
CA TYR A 2 -3.00 48.45 -9.91
C TYR A 2 -3.10 47.58 -11.17
N LYS A 3 -1.99 47.00 -11.64
CA LYS A 3 -1.99 45.97 -12.69
C LYS A 3 -2.65 44.71 -12.12
N GLN A 4 -3.86 44.39 -12.60
CA GLN A 4 -4.45 43.07 -12.40
C GLN A 4 -3.62 42.04 -13.18
N TYR A 5 -2.91 41.15 -12.46
CA TYR A 5 -2.37 39.93 -13.04
C TYR A 5 -3.54 38.98 -13.31
N SER A 6 -3.91 38.78 -14.57
CA SER A 6 -4.84 37.70 -14.93
C SER A 6 -4.09 36.37 -14.77
N ARG A 7 -4.64 35.46 -13.94
CA ARG A 7 -4.11 34.10 -13.82
C ARG A 7 -4.52 33.33 -15.07
N ALA A 8 -3.56 33.00 -15.93
CA ALA A 8 -3.81 32.14 -17.07
C ALA A 8 -4.16 30.72 -16.60
N ARG A 9 -5.27 30.18 -17.09
CA ARG A 9 -5.74 28.81 -16.85
C ARG A 9 -5.73 28.10 -18.19
N SER A 10 -5.01 26.97 -18.28
CA SER A 10 -5.02 26.13 -19.47
C SER A 10 -5.80 24.85 -19.15
N SER A 11 -6.73 24.49 -20.03
CA SER A 11 -7.56 23.29 -19.90
C SER A 11 -7.62 22.53 -21.21
N SER A 12 -7.27 21.25 -21.17
CA SER A 12 -7.37 20.33 -22.30
C SER A 12 -8.19 19.12 -21.88
N VAL A 13 -9.22 18.79 -22.66
CA VAL A 13 -10.06 17.62 -22.46
C VAL A 13 -9.92 16.74 -23.69
N ILE A 14 -9.56 15.48 -23.52
CA ILE A 14 -9.56 14.50 -24.60
C ILE A 14 -10.64 13.47 -24.33
N HIS A 15 -11.56 13.33 -25.28
CA HIS A 15 -12.58 12.29 -25.29
C HIS A 15 -12.19 11.18 -26.27
N PHE A 16 -12.20 9.94 -25.79
CA PHE A 16 -12.16 8.76 -26.66
C PHE A 16 -13.44 7.97 -26.49
N ASP A 17 -14.16 7.78 -27.58
CA ASP A 17 -15.29 6.86 -27.68
C ASP A 17 -14.90 5.72 -28.63
N LYS A 18 -15.02 4.47 -28.16
CA LYS A 18 -14.82 3.29 -29.01
C LYS A 18 -15.73 2.15 -28.61
N GLU A 19 -16.26 1.51 -29.65
CA GLU A 19 -17.03 0.28 -29.53
C GLU A 19 -16.16 -0.99 -29.47
N ARG A 20 -16.83 -2.08 -29.09
CA ARG A 20 -16.36 -3.42 -28.70
C ARG A 20 -15.03 -3.91 -29.31
N LYS A 21 -14.18 -4.48 -28.43
CA LYS A 21 -12.93 -5.22 -28.73
C LYS A 21 -11.77 -4.41 -29.33
N ALA A 22 -11.72 -3.10 -29.12
CA ALA A 22 -10.55 -2.29 -29.45
C ALA A 22 -9.51 -2.26 -28.32
N ARG A 23 -8.21 -2.25 -28.70
CA ARG A 23 -7.11 -1.73 -27.86
C ARG A 23 -6.92 -0.27 -28.22
N THR A 24 -6.94 0.61 -27.24
CA THR A 24 -6.67 2.04 -27.43
C THR A 24 -5.57 2.45 -26.48
N SER A 25 -4.54 3.11 -27.02
CA SER A 25 -3.48 3.79 -26.29
C SER A 25 -3.50 5.24 -26.72
N SER A 26 -3.47 6.14 -25.76
CA SER A 26 -3.42 7.58 -26.02
C SER A 26 -2.36 8.18 -25.12
N GLU A 27 -1.51 9.01 -25.71
CA GLU A 27 -0.48 9.75 -25.00
C GLU A 27 -0.78 11.23 -25.17
N LEU A 28 -0.95 11.94 -24.06
CA LEU A 28 -1.13 13.38 -24.05
C LEU A 28 0.17 14.01 -23.57
N HIS A 29 0.79 14.82 -24.42
CA HIS A 29 1.95 15.63 -24.05
C HIS A 29 1.49 17.09 -23.93
N MET A 30 1.69 17.70 -22.77
CA MET A 30 1.27 19.07 -22.52
C MET A 30 2.36 19.80 -21.75
N ASP A 31 2.91 20.84 -22.38
CA ASP A 31 3.99 21.64 -21.83
C ASP A 31 3.42 23.00 -21.38
N THR A 32 3.62 23.35 -20.11
CA THR A 32 3.04 24.58 -19.55
C THR A 32 4.08 25.48 -18.88
N GLY A 33 4.05 26.75 -19.26
CA GLY A 33 4.97 27.78 -18.78
C GLY A 33 4.75 28.20 -17.31
N ARG A 34 5.66 29.02 -16.79
CA ARG A 34 5.68 29.44 -15.37
C ARG A 34 4.39 30.15 -14.95
N GLY A 35 3.86 29.78 -13.78
CA GLY A 35 2.74 30.47 -13.12
C GLY A 35 1.34 30.10 -13.63
N VAL A 36 1.24 29.10 -14.51
CA VAL A 36 -0.04 28.59 -15.04
C VAL A 36 -0.62 27.54 -14.10
N ARG A 37 -1.95 27.60 -13.90
CA ARG A 37 -2.70 26.53 -13.22
C ARG A 37 -3.33 25.66 -14.30
N THR A 38 -2.84 24.44 -14.42
CA THR A 38 -3.20 23.53 -15.51
C THR A 38 -4.13 22.45 -14.98
N PHE A 39 -5.28 22.30 -15.64
CA PHE A 39 -6.26 21.26 -15.36
C PHE A 39 -6.42 20.44 -16.62
N PHE A 40 -6.38 19.12 -16.51
CA PHE A 40 -6.71 18.25 -17.61
C PHE A 40 -7.60 17.14 -17.11
N GLU A 41 -8.52 16.74 -17.97
CA GLU A 41 -9.49 15.70 -17.72
C GLU A 41 -9.45 14.75 -18.91
N ILE A 42 -9.19 13.47 -18.64
CA ILE A 42 -9.20 12.43 -19.67
C ILE A 42 -10.42 11.57 -19.39
N ASN A 43 -11.42 11.70 -20.25
CA ASN A 43 -12.67 10.97 -20.17
C ASN A 43 -12.64 9.79 -21.15
N LEU A 44 -12.72 8.58 -20.61
CA LEU A 44 -12.66 7.34 -21.38
C LEU A 44 -13.96 6.57 -21.19
N ASP A 45 -14.82 6.61 -22.20
CA ASP A 45 -16.03 5.79 -22.24
C ASP A 45 -15.68 4.42 -22.86
N LYS A 46 -16.22 3.35 -22.31
CA LYS A 46 -15.95 1.97 -22.76
C LYS A 46 -17.22 1.18 -22.99
N GLY A 47 -17.30 0.59 -24.18
CA GLY A 47 -18.16 -0.57 -24.45
C GLY A 47 -17.65 -1.88 -23.82
N ARG A 48 -18.55 -2.86 -23.67
CA ARG A 48 -18.26 -4.19 -23.09
C ARG A 48 -17.04 -4.86 -23.73
N GLY A 49 -16.05 -5.25 -22.92
CA GLY A 49 -14.92 -6.11 -23.33
C GLY A 49 -13.69 -5.37 -23.86
N ALA A 50 -13.60 -4.05 -23.72
CA ALA A 50 -12.42 -3.27 -24.09
C ALA A 50 -11.36 -3.25 -22.95
N LYS A 51 -10.07 -3.44 -23.31
CA LYS A 51 -8.92 -3.19 -22.43
C LYS A 51 -8.32 -1.84 -22.80
N THR A 52 -8.27 -0.92 -21.84
CA THR A 52 -7.73 0.43 -22.07
C THR A 52 -6.64 0.69 -21.05
N PHE A 53 -5.54 1.27 -21.53
CA PHE A 53 -4.41 1.69 -20.73
C PHE A 53 -4.18 3.16 -21.04
N SER A 54 -3.95 3.95 -20.00
CA SER A 54 -3.70 5.39 -20.14
C SER A 54 -2.45 5.69 -19.34
N VAL A 55 -1.49 6.34 -19.99
CA VAL A 55 -0.27 6.84 -19.36
C VAL A 55 -0.32 8.35 -19.50
N ILE A 56 -0.19 9.05 -18.38
CA ILE A 56 -0.22 10.50 -18.33
C ILE A 56 1.17 10.95 -17.90
N ASN A 57 1.92 11.54 -18.83
CA ASN A 57 3.21 12.15 -18.56
C ASN A 57 3.01 13.67 -18.47
N LEU A 58 3.40 14.25 -17.33
CA LEU A 58 3.33 15.68 -17.08
C LEU A 58 4.72 16.23 -16.86
N ASP A 59 5.16 17.14 -17.71
CA ASP A 59 6.35 17.95 -17.47
C ASP A 59 5.90 19.37 -17.06
N ILE A 60 6.34 19.81 -15.88
CA ILE A 60 5.80 21.01 -15.23
C ILE A 60 6.95 21.94 -14.86
N GLY A 61 6.97 23.14 -15.44
CA GLY A 61 7.96 24.18 -15.13
C GLY A 61 7.86 24.74 -13.71
N ARG A 62 8.98 25.26 -13.18
CA ARG A 62 9.07 25.84 -11.81
C ARG A 62 7.96 26.88 -11.54
N GLY A 63 7.17 26.62 -10.50
CA GLY A 63 6.13 27.54 -10.00
C GLY A 63 4.71 27.28 -10.53
N ALA A 64 4.49 26.25 -11.33
CA ALA A 64 3.15 25.80 -11.71
C ALA A 64 2.58 24.79 -10.70
N ARG A 65 1.25 24.79 -10.54
CA ARG A 65 0.49 23.76 -9.79
C ARG A 65 -0.40 23.02 -10.78
N ALA A 66 -0.15 21.74 -10.98
CA ALA A 66 -1.02 20.85 -11.76
C ALA A 66 -1.85 19.98 -10.81
N THR A 67 -3.11 19.77 -11.19
CA THR A 67 -4.02 18.80 -10.56
C THR A 67 -4.62 17.98 -11.67
N SER A 68 -4.59 16.65 -11.52
CA SER A 68 -5.08 15.70 -12.50
C SER A 68 -6.22 14.90 -11.91
N GLU A 69 -7.36 14.88 -12.59
CA GLU A 69 -8.48 14.00 -12.26
C GLU A 69 -8.74 13.07 -13.45
N ILE A 70 -8.81 11.77 -13.17
CA ILE A 70 -9.12 10.74 -14.15
C ILE A 70 -10.52 10.25 -13.83
N ASN A 71 -11.52 10.72 -14.58
CA ASN A 71 -12.90 10.27 -14.46
C ASN A 71 -13.12 9.11 -15.44
N LEU A 72 -13.38 7.92 -14.89
CA LEU A 72 -13.63 6.71 -15.66
C LEU A 72 -15.12 6.35 -15.55
N GLU A 73 -15.95 6.84 -16.47
CA GLU A 73 -17.31 6.34 -16.60
C GLU A 73 -17.31 5.01 -17.34
N THR A 74 -17.86 3.98 -16.69
CA THR A 74 -17.92 2.65 -17.27
C THR A 74 -19.35 2.15 -17.33
N GLY A 75 -19.83 1.81 -18.53
CA GLY A 75 -21.10 1.13 -18.71
C GLY A 75 -21.16 -0.18 -17.92
N ARG A 76 -22.39 -0.60 -17.53
CA ARG A 76 -22.66 -1.81 -16.73
C ARG A 76 -21.86 -3.03 -17.24
N GLY A 77 -20.83 -3.41 -16.49
CA GLY A 77 -19.98 -4.57 -16.80
C GLY A 77 -18.47 -4.37 -16.66
N VAL A 78 -17.98 -3.18 -16.27
CA VAL A 78 -16.58 -3.02 -15.86
C VAL A 78 -16.46 -3.28 -14.36
N VAL A 79 -15.84 -4.39 -14.00
CA VAL A 79 -15.44 -4.68 -12.62
C VAL A 79 -14.07 -4.02 -12.43
N MET A 80 -13.98 -2.93 -11.66
CA MET A 80 -12.72 -2.54 -11.01
C MET A 80 -12.41 -3.62 -9.96
N SER A 81 -11.87 -4.75 -10.40
CA SER A 81 -11.74 -5.97 -9.58
C SER A 81 -10.46 -6.02 -8.76
N ARG A 82 -9.78 -4.89 -8.53
CA ARG A 82 -8.62 -4.87 -7.63
C ARG A 82 -9.06 -4.20 -6.32
N LEU A 83 -9.24 -5.05 -5.32
CA LEU A 83 -9.38 -4.60 -3.96
C LEU A 83 -8.11 -3.81 -3.57
N MET A 84 -8.30 -2.64 -2.97
CA MET A 84 -7.21 -1.82 -2.43
C MET A 84 -6.87 -2.32 -1.04
N GLN A 85 -5.58 -2.45 -0.74
CA GLN A 85 -5.12 -2.84 0.58
C GLN A 85 -4.62 -1.63 1.37
N PHE A 86 -4.90 -1.59 2.66
CA PHE A 86 -4.43 -0.52 3.54
C PHE A 86 -3.90 -1.09 4.85
N PHE A 87 -2.82 -0.50 5.33
CA PHE A 87 -2.33 -0.70 6.69
C PHE A 87 -2.87 0.43 7.54
N MET A 88 -3.64 0.10 8.57
CA MET A 88 -4.12 1.04 9.57
C MET A 88 -3.36 0.80 10.87
N SER A 89 -2.89 1.89 11.47
CA SER A 89 -2.35 1.89 12.83
C SER A 89 -3.17 2.89 13.65
N VAL A 90 -3.71 2.40 14.76
CA VAL A 90 -4.50 3.18 15.72
C VAL A 90 -3.75 3.19 17.03
N GLU A 91 -3.36 4.36 17.48
CA GLU A 91 -2.61 4.56 18.72
C GLU A 91 -3.39 5.48 19.65
N ILE A 92 -3.56 5.08 20.90
CA ILE A 92 -4.26 5.92 21.89
C ILE A 92 -3.36 7.09 22.27
N LYS A 93 -3.89 8.31 22.17
CA LYS A 93 -3.25 9.52 22.71
C LYS A 93 -3.75 9.71 24.15
N ASN A 94 -3.11 9.11 25.16
CA ASN A 94 -3.47 9.44 26.55
C ASN A 94 -2.36 9.20 27.59
N ASP A 95 -2.25 10.17 28.51
CA ASP A 95 -1.40 10.20 29.72
C ASP A 95 -1.98 9.42 30.92
N THR A 96 -3.15 8.79 30.77
CA THR A 96 -3.84 8.04 31.84
C THR A 96 -4.14 6.60 31.42
N ALA A 97 -3.32 5.67 31.92
CA ALA A 97 -3.33 4.24 31.58
C ALA A 97 -4.61 3.46 31.93
N VAL A 98 -5.58 4.08 32.60
CA VAL A 98 -6.70 3.40 33.30
C VAL A 98 -7.80 2.89 32.34
N TYR A 99 -7.87 3.37 31.09
CA TYR A 99 -8.99 3.07 30.18
C TYR A 99 -8.57 2.45 28.83
N ILE A 100 -7.37 1.87 28.73
CA ILE A 100 -6.85 1.37 27.46
C ILE A 100 -7.67 0.18 26.93
N GLU A 101 -7.97 -0.82 27.76
CA GLU A 101 -8.65 -2.04 27.30
C GLU A 101 -10.06 -1.82 26.71
N PRO A 102 -10.97 -1.06 27.37
CA PRO A 102 -12.29 -0.81 26.79
C PRO A 102 -12.23 -0.04 25.48
N LEU A 103 -11.31 0.92 25.36
CA LEU A 103 -11.12 1.72 24.14
C LEU A 103 -10.60 0.85 22.99
N LEU A 104 -9.61 -0.01 23.24
CA LEU A 104 -9.10 -0.94 22.25
C LEU A 104 -10.17 -1.97 21.82
N SER A 105 -11.04 -2.40 22.74
CA SER A 105 -12.17 -3.28 22.42
C SER A 105 -13.18 -2.60 21.49
N ASN A 106 -13.53 -1.33 21.76
CA ASN A 106 -14.43 -0.56 20.90
C ASN A 106 -13.85 -0.37 19.49
N VAL A 107 -12.58 0.01 19.40
CA VAL A 107 -11.87 0.13 18.10
C VAL A 107 -11.84 -1.22 17.39
N SER A 108 -11.60 -2.31 18.11
CA SER A 108 -11.60 -3.66 17.56
C SER A 108 -12.93 -4.06 16.94
N CYS A 109 -14.05 -3.65 17.56
CA CYS A 109 -15.40 -3.88 17.06
C CYS A 109 -15.65 -3.13 15.74
N VAL A 110 -15.27 -1.85 15.67
CA VAL A 110 -15.39 -1.02 14.46
C VAL A 110 -14.62 -1.62 13.26
N ILE A 111 -13.49 -2.29 13.53
CA ILE A 111 -12.60 -2.86 12.50
C ILE A 111 -13.04 -4.26 12.04
N ALA A 112 -13.86 -4.97 12.83
CA ALA A 112 -14.01 -6.43 12.76
C ALA A 112 -14.44 -6.98 11.40
N ASP A 113 -15.41 -6.34 10.72
CA ASP A 113 -16.03 -6.93 9.53
C ASP A 113 -15.28 -6.69 8.21
N GLN A 114 -14.19 -5.90 8.24
CA GLN A 114 -13.56 -5.37 7.02
C GLN A 114 -12.04 -5.55 6.98
N ALA A 115 -11.42 -5.99 8.07
CA ALA A 115 -9.99 -6.24 8.13
C ALA A 115 -9.66 -7.71 7.80
N ILE A 116 -8.63 -7.92 6.97
CA ILE A 116 -7.99 -9.23 6.78
C ILE A 116 -7.31 -9.67 8.07
N PHE A 117 -6.60 -8.73 8.70
CA PHE A 117 -5.85 -8.94 9.91
C PHE A 117 -6.11 -7.80 10.88
N LYS A 118 -6.23 -8.13 12.15
CA LYS A 118 -6.44 -7.19 13.25
C LYS A 118 -5.62 -7.69 14.44
N PHE A 119 -4.67 -6.87 14.87
CA PHE A 119 -3.76 -7.23 15.93
C PHE A 119 -3.65 -6.11 16.96
N ARG A 120 -3.55 -6.52 18.22
CA ARG A 120 -3.09 -5.66 19.30
C ARG A 120 -1.58 -5.76 19.41
N VAL A 121 -0.88 -4.64 19.55
CA VAL A 121 0.56 -4.62 19.82
C VAL A 121 0.82 -4.85 21.31
N ILE A 122 1.64 -5.84 21.64
CA ILE A 122 1.94 -6.18 23.04
C ILE A 122 2.81 -5.07 23.65
N GLY A 123 2.40 -4.59 24.82
CA GLY A 123 3.12 -3.53 25.55
C GLY A 123 2.87 -2.11 25.02
N GLU A 124 2.02 -1.94 24.02
CA GLU A 124 1.66 -0.63 23.46
C GLU A 124 0.14 -0.43 23.46
N ALA A 125 -0.31 0.81 23.65
CA ALA A 125 -1.71 1.20 23.54
C ALA A 125 -2.10 1.36 22.06
N LYS A 126 -1.88 0.29 21.28
CA LYS A 126 -1.86 0.32 19.82
C LYS A 126 -2.51 -0.91 19.19
N ILE A 127 -3.31 -0.66 18.16
CA ILE A 127 -3.87 -1.66 17.26
C ILE A 127 -3.30 -1.43 15.87
N VAL A 128 -3.01 -2.51 15.17
CA VAL A 128 -2.69 -2.50 13.75
C VAL A 128 -3.62 -3.43 13.00
N ALA A 129 -4.03 -3.01 11.81
CA ALA A 129 -4.95 -3.78 10.98
C ALA A 129 -4.60 -3.67 9.49
N ILE A 130 -4.88 -4.74 8.76
CA ILE A 130 -4.80 -4.77 7.30
C ILE A 130 -6.22 -4.82 6.76
N PHE A 131 -6.58 -3.84 5.94
CA PHE A 131 -7.86 -3.78 5.26
C PHE A 131 -7.72 -4.16 3.80
N GLU A 132 -8.78 -4.75 3.26
CA GLU A 132 -8.96 -4.96 1.84
C GLU A 132 -10.33 -4.41 1.42
N VAL A 133 -10.33 -3.25 0.79
CA VAL A 133 -11.55 -2.49 0.50
C VAL A 133 -11.73 -2.29 -1.00
N LYS A 134 -12.98 -2.27 -1.45
CA LYS A 134 -13.33 -1.91 -2.83
C LYS A 134 -13.28 -0.39 -3.06
N ASP A 135 -13.47 0.38 -1.99
CA ASP A 135 -13.58 1.84 -2.02
C ASP A 135 -12.99 2.42 -0.72
N ALA A 136 -12.26 3.52 -0.85
CA ALA A 136 -11.66 4.26 0.27
C ALA A 136 -12.70 4.91 1.19
N THR A 137 -13.95 5.12 0.73
CA THR A 137 -15.04 5.65 1.59
C THR A 137 -15.27 4.80 2.84
N VAL A 138 -15.08 3.48 2.71
CA VAL A 138 -15.16 2.52 3.81
C VAL A 138 -14.13 2.83 4.90
N LEU A 139 -12.88 3.11 4.49
CA LEU A 139 -11.79 3.45 5.41
C LEU A 139 -12.02 4.80 6.09
N ASN A 140 -12.58 5.78 5.37
CA ASN A 140 -12.93 7.08 5.93
C ASN A 140 -14.01 6.96 7.02
N ARG A 141 -15.03 6.13 6.79
CA ARG A 141 -16.07 5.87 7.79
C ARG A 141 -15.49 5.21 9.05
N VAL A 142 -14.72 4.13 8.88
CA VAL A 142 -14.03 3.43 9.98
C VAL A 142 -13.16 4.41 10.78
N THR A 143 -12.39 5.25 10.09
CA THR A 143 -11.55 6.26 10.74
C THR A 143 -12.38 7.27 11.52
N ALA A 144 -13.48 7.77 10.95
CA ALA A 144 -14.36 8.71 11.63
C ALA A 144 -14.99 8.11 12.91
N GLU A 145 -15.43 6.85 12.85
CA GLU A 145 -16.00 6.13 14.00
C GLU A 145 -14.97 5.90 15.11
N ILE A 146 -13.73 5.53 14.77
CA ILE A 146 -12.63 5.42 15.74
C ILE A 146 -12.37 6.76 16.41
N MET A 147 -12.26 7.84 15.61
CA MET A 147 -12.00 9.18 16.14
C MET A 147 -13.15 9.72 17.00
N ALA A 148 -14.40 9.33 16.71
CA ALA A 148 -15.55 9.66 17.56
C ALA A 148 -15.56 8.89 18.89
N SER A 149 -14.88 7.75 18.94
CA SER A 149 -14.84 6.88 20.13
C SER A 149 -13.82 7.33 21.19
N GLY A 150 -12.94 8.28 20.88
CA GLY A 150 -11.94 8.76 21.82
C GLY A 150 -10.74 9.48 21.20
N SER A 151 -9.73 9.75 22.02
CA SER A 151 -8.50 10.44 21.61
C SER A 151 -7.51 9.43 21.00
N PHE A 152 -7.53 9.31 19.68
CA PHE A 152 -6.64 8.42 18.93
C PHE A 152 -5.78 9.18 17.91
N THR A 153 -4.64 8.58 17.57
CA THR A 153 -3.91 8.82 16.32
C THR A 153 -4.26 7.67 15.39
N VAL A 154 -4.90 7.97 14.27
CA VAL A 154 -5.14 6.99 13.21
C VAL A 154 -4.27 7.33 12.02
N THR A 155 -3.44 6.38 11.59
CA THR A 155 -2.66 6.47 10.35
C THR A 155 -3.10 5.38 9.40
N CYS A 156 -3.40 5.75 8.15
CA CYS A 156 -3.74 4.82 7.09
C CYS A 156 -2.72 4.94 5.97
N THR A 157 -2.10 3.82 5.60
CA THR A 157 -1.07 3.76 4.57
C THR A 157 -1.51 2.80 3.47
N PRO A 158 -1.54 3.23 2.19
CA PRO A 158 -1.90 2.35 1.08
C PRO A 158 -0.85 1.26 0.86
N LEU A 159 -1.31 0.05 0.57
CA LEU A 159 -0.51 -1.14 0.35
C LEU A 159 -0.73 -1.71 -1.06
N THR A 160 0.23 -2.49 -1.50
CA THR A 160 0.18 -3.37 -2.65
C THR A 160 0.43 -4.81 -2.20
N CYS A 161 -0.28 -5.75 -2.81
CA CYS A 161 -0.04 -7.18 -2.67
C CYS A 161 1.42 -7.49 -2.98
N TYR A 162 2.13 -8.09 -2.02
CA TYR A 162 3.57 -8.32 -2.16
C TYR A 162 3.91 -9.28 -3.29
N GLU A 163 3.06 -10.25 -3.58
CA GLU A 163 3.22 -11.19 -4.68
C GLU A 163 3.08 -10.51 -6.04
N SER A 164 2.16 -9.53 -6.15
CA SER A 164 2.06 -8.70 -7.36
C SER A 164 3.31 -7.84 -7.54
N TRP A 165 3.86 -7.30 -6.45
CA TRP A 165 5.13 -6.58 -6.47
C TRP A 165 6.31 -7.48 -6.86
N ALA A 166 6.40 -8.68 -6.29
CA ALA A 166 7.43 -9.65 -6.60
C ALA A 166 7.41 -10.09 -8.08
N LYS A 167 6.22 -10.26 -8.68
CA LYS A 167 6.09 -10.48 -10.13
C LYS A 167 6.69 -9.34 -10.95
N LEU A 168 6.48 -8.09 -10.54
CA LEU A 168 7.08 -6.92 -11.22
C LEU A 168 8.61 -6.91 -11.10
N LEU A 169 9.17 -7.45 -10.01
CA LEU A 169 10.61 -7.63 -9.85
C LEU A 169 11.19 -8.79 -10.68
N GLY A 170 10.34 -9.64 -11.27
CA GLY A 170 10.75 -10.82 -12.03
C GLY A 170 10.90 -12.10 -11.20
N VAL A 171 10.23 -12.21 -10.05
CA VAL A 171 10.15 -13.47 -9.30
C VAL A 171 9.25 -14.47 -10.02
N ASP A 172 9.63 -15.75 -9.99
CA ASP A 172 8.90 -16.86 -10.62
C ASP A 172 7.41 -16.87 -10.24
N GLU A 173 6.55 -17.10 -11.24
CA GLU A 173 5.10 -17.18 -11.08
C GLU A 173 4.65 -18.33 -10.17
N ASN A 174 5.45 -19.39 -10.06
CA ASN A 174 5.21 -20.54 -9.20
C ASN A 174 5.19 -20.17 -7.70
N PHE A 175 5.91 -19.12 -7.30
CA PHE A 175 5.99 -18.67 -5.91
C PHE A 175 5.10 -17.46 -5.60
N THR A 176 4.56 -16.80 -6.62
CA THR A 176 3.80 -15.54 -6.51
C THR A 176 2.29 -15.75 -6.69
N GLY A 177 1.81 -16.92 -6.27
CA GLY A 177 0.38 -17.18 -6.08
C GLY A 177 -0.22 -16.33 -4.94
N PRO A 178 -1.55 -16.33 -4.76
CA PRO A 178 -2.20 -15.59 -3.70
C PRO A 178 -1.64 -15.94 -2.31
N ALA A 179 -1.49 -14.94 -1.44
CA ALA A 179 -1.07 -15.14 -0.06
C ALA A 179 -2.02 -16.12 0.67
N PRO A 180 -1.50 -17.07 1.48
CA PRO A 180 -2.32 -18.05 2.17
C PRO A 180 -3.21 -17.43 3.27
N ARG A 181 -2.90 -16.21 3.73
CA ARG A 181 -3.60 -15.47 4.79
C ARG A 181 -3.71 -16.27 6.08
N LYS A 182 -2.67 -17.05 6.38
CA LYS A 182 -2.66 -17.99 7.50
C LYS A 182 -1.47 -17.70 8.41
N LEU A 183 -1.78 -17.46 9.68
CA LEU A 183 -0.81 -17.28 10.76
C LEU A 183 -1.30 -18.12 11.95
N THR A 184 -0.67 -19.27 12.19
CA THR A 184 -1.12 -20.26 13.18
C THR A 184 -0.14 -20.56 14.32
N GLY A 185 1.08 -20.05 14.26
CA GLY A 185 2.07 -20.21 15.33
C GLY A 185 1.70 -19.49 16.64
N LYS A 186 2.29 -19.95 17.75
CA LYS A 186 2.01 -19.44 19.11
C LYS A 186 2.29 -17.94 19.27
N TYR A 187 3.40 -17.47 18.72
CA TYR A 187 3.79 -16.06 18.75
C TYR A 187 3.63 -15.46 17.36
N VAL A 188 3.06 -14.26 17.29
CA VAL A 188 2.99 -13.48 16.06
C VAL A 188 3.87 -12.23 16.22
N ALA A 189 4.78 -12.04 15.29
CA ALA A 189 5.62 -10.85 15.19
C ALA A 189 5.16 -9.99 14.01
N TRP A 190 5.07 -8.68 14.26
CA TRP A 190 4.95 -7.65 13.26
C TRP A 190 6.33 -7.04 13.01
N PHE A 191 6.74 -7.04 11.75
CA PHE A 191 7.95 -6.39 11.26
C PHE A 191 7.55 -5.17 10.42
N ASP A 192 8.03 -4.00 10.84
CA ASP A 192 8.01 -2.76 10.07
C ASP A 192 9.40 -2.53 9.51
N ILE A 193 9.57 -2.74 8.20
CA ILE A 193 10.86 -2.81 7.54
C ILE A 193 10.97 -1.66 6.54
N THR A 194 11.99 -0.83 6.69
CA THR A 194 12.36 0.24 5.74
C THR A 194 13.71 -0.09 5.14
N LEU A 195 13.81 0.08 3.82
CA LEU A 195 14.97 -0.27 3.03
C LEU A 195 15.57 1.02 2.44
N GLU A 196 16.84 1.25 2.71
CA GLU A 196 17.61 2.28 2.05
C GLU A 196 18.60 1.65 1.08
N HIS A 197 19.07 2.44 0.10
CA HIS A 197 20.15 2.01 -0.78
C HIS A 197 21.09 3.20 -1.02
N HIS A 198 22.23 3.17 -0.37
CA HIS A 198 23.29 4.15 -0.50
C HIS A 198 24.54 3.45 -1.03
N GLY A 199 25.21 4.07 -1.99
CA GLY A 199 26.43 3.52 -2.58
C GLY A 199 26.23 2.35 -3.55
N ILE A 200 24.98 1.91 -3.80
CA ILE A 200 24.65 0.91 -4.83
C ILE A 200 23.69 1.48 -5.88
N PRO A 201 23.86 1.12 -7.18
CA PRO A 201 22.90 1.47 -8.22
C PRO A 201 21.51 0.89 -7.95
N LEU A 202 20.48 1.54 -8.51
CA LEU A 202 19.10 1.11 -8.33
C LEU A 202 18.86 -0.30 -8.89
N GLU A 203 19.50 -0.64 -10.02
CA GLU A 203 19.37 -1.93 -10.68
C GLU A 203 19.87 -3.06 -9.76
N GLN A 204 21.01 -2.83 -9.11
CA GLN A 204 21.58 -3.78 -8.16
C GLN A 204 20.70 -3.91 -6.89
N PHE A 205 20.16 -2.80 -6.38
CA PHE A 205 19.19 -2.85 -5.28
C PHE A 205 17.92 -3.65 -5.65
N VAL A 206 17.41 -3.45 -6.86
CA VAL A 206 16.24 -4.18 -7.38
C VAL A 206 16.54 -5.68 -7.52
N GLU A 207 17.75 -6.06 -7.94
CA GLU A 207 18.20 -7.45 -7.93
C GLU A 207 18.22 -8.05 -6.53
N TYR A 208 18.76 -7.34 -5.55
CA TYR A 208 18.78 -7.83 -4.16
C TYR A 208 17.37 -8.01 -3.61
N TRP A 209 16.45 -7.10 -3.93
CA TRP A 209 15.04 -7.25 -3.55
C TRP A 209 14.36 -8.42 -4.27
N ARG A 210 14.68 -8.65 -5.55
CA ARG A 210 14.17 -9.82 -6.28
C ARG A 210 14.62 -11.12 -5.60
N ASP A 211 15.90 -11.22 -5.25
CA ASP A 211 16.46 -12.41 -4.58
C ASP A 211 15.80 -12.64 -3.20
N GLU A 212 15.60 -11.57 -2.43
CA GLU A 212 14.89 -11.60 -1.15
C GLU A 212 13.45 -12.08 -1.31
N ALA A 213 12.72 -11.48 -2.24
CA ALA A 213 11.34 -11.84 -2.53
C ALA A 213 11.23 -13.30 -2.97
N ALA A 214 12.11 -13.77 -3.87
CA ALA A 214 12.16 -15.16 -4.30
C ALA A 214 12.40 -16.11 -3.11
N SER A 215 13.41 -15.82 -2.28
CA SER A 215 13.78 -16.65 -1.13
C SER A 215 12.63 -16.78 -0.13
N ILE A 216 12.02 -15.66 0.25
CA ILE A 216 10.92 -15.67 1.24
C ILE A 216 9.68 -16.37 0.67
N LEU A 217 9.32 -16.10 -0.58
CA LEU A 217 8.13 -16.70 -1.20
C LEU A 217 8.30 -18.20 -1.44
N GLU A 218 9.50 -18.67 -1.76
CA GLU A 218 9.82 -20.09 -1.87
C GLU A 218 9.74 -20.80 -0.50
N LEU A 219 10.34 -20.22 0.55
CA LEU A 219 10.24 -20.77 1.91
C LEU A 219 8.77 -20.88 2.34
N ARG A 220 7.97 -19.86 2.01
CA ARG A 220 6.53 -19.83 2.30
C ARG A 220 5.76 -20.88 1.50
N SER A 221 6.03 -21.03 0.20
CA SER A 221 5.35 -22.01 -0.65
C SER A 221 5.65 -23.45 -0.22
N LYS A 222 6.83 -23.68 0.36
CA LYS A 222 7.24 -24.97 0.96
C LYS A 222 6.69 -25.18 2.39
N GLY A 223 5.95 -24.21 2.94
CA GLY A 223 5.41 -24.28 4.30
C GLY A 223 6.47 -24.20 5.40
N GLN A 224 7.70 -23.76 5.09
CA GLN A 224 8.80 -23.66 6.05
C GLN A 224 8.69 -22.39 6.91
N ILE A 225 8.00 -21.38 6.40
CA ILE A 225 7.69 -20.14 7.12
C ILE A 225 6.22 -19.77 6.89
N GLU A 226 5.56 -19.33 7.96
CA GLU A 226 4.26 -18.67 7.88
C GLU A 226 4.50 -17.17 7.96
N ILE A 227 4.31 -16.47 6.84
CA ILE A 227 4.54 -15.03 6.72
C ILE A 227 3.59 -14.38 5.71
N GLU A 228 3.04 -13.24 6.10
CA GLU A 228 2.19 -12.37 5.30
C GLU A 228 2.90 -11.03 5.12
N ILE A 229 3.11 -10.62 3.87
CA ILE A 229 3.94 -9.46 3.53
C ILE A 229 3.11 -8.48 2.73
N PHE A 230 3.23 -7.21 3.07
CA PHE A 230 2.53 -6.12 2.43
C PHE A 230 3.52 -5.03 2.03
N LYS A 231 3.47 -4.66 0.75
CA LYS A 231 4.32 -3.61 0.20
C LYS A 231 3.65 -2.27 0.39
N VAL A 232 4.31 -1.32 1.07
CA VAL A 232 3.80 0.06 1.11
C VAL A 232 3.90 0.66 -0.29
N LEU A 233 2.80 1.24 -0.79
CA LEU A 233 2.75 1.79 -2.14
C LEU A 233 3.67 3.02 -2.25
N GLY A 234 4.57 3.02 -3.24
CA GLY A 234 5.45 4.16 -3.54
C GLY A 234 6.65 4.37 -2.60
N GLU A 235 6.76 3.60 -1.51
CA GLU A 235 7.86 3.73 -0.55
C GLU A 235 8.83 2.55 -0.66
N ARG A 236 10.02 2.60 -0.04
CA ARG A 236 10.88 1.41 0.15
C ARG A 236 10.61 0.74 1.50
N ARG A 237 9.33 0.51 1.79
CA ARG A 237 8.86 0.00 3.07
C ARG A 237 7.94 -1.21 2.93
N LEU A 238 7.98 -2.09 3.92
CA LEU A 238 7.24 -3.34 4.02
C LEU A 238 6.64 -3.47 5.42
N HIS A 239 5.42 -4.00 5.49
CA HIS A 239 4.89 -4.59 6.72
C HIS A 239 4.84 -6.10 6.54
N ALA A 240 5.37 -6.85 7.49
CA ALA A 240 5.27 -8.30 7.49
C ALA A 240 4.75 -8.81 8.82
N PHE A 241 3.91 -9.84 8.79
CA PHE A 241 3.44 -10.57 9.95
C PHE A 241 3.87 -12.02 9.80
N SER A 242 4.59 -12.54 10.78
CA SER A 242 5.01 -13.95 10.78
C SER A 242 4.70 -14.57 12.12
N CYS A 243 4.47 -15.87 12.14
CA CYS A 243 4.27 -16.62 13.37
C CYS A 243 5.26 -17.76 13.54
N LYS A 244 5.66 -18.00 14.80
CA LYS A 244 6.58 -19.05 15.22
C LYS A 244 6.20 -19.55 16.61
N ASP A 245 6.62 -20.77 16.92
CA ASP A 245 6.47 -21.34 18.25
C ASP A 245 7.63 -20.98 19.18
N ASN A 246 8.81 -20.69 18.61
CA ASN A 246 9.96 -20.14 19.31
C ASN A 246 10.38 -18.79 18.68
N PRO A 247 10.45 -17.69 19.44
CA PRO A 247 10.91 -16.40 18.92
C PRO A 247 12.31 -16.39 18.32
N GLU A 248 13.22 -17.25 18.78
CA GLU A 248 14.61 -17.30 18.29
C GLU A 248 14.70 -17.72 16.81
N ASP A 249 13.70 -18.44 16.31
CA ASP A 249 13.67 -18.94 14.92
C ASP A 249 13.66 -17.81 13.89
N TRP A 250 13.14 -16.62 14.25
CA TRP A 250 13.13 -15.48 13.32
C TRP A 250 14.54 -14.98 13.01
N GLU A 251 15.43 -14.93 14.00
CA GLU A 251 16.80 -14.45 13.82
C GLU A 251 17.57 -15.37 12.86
N GLY A 252 17.44 -16.69 13.04
CA GLY A 252 18.12 -17.67 12.20
C GLY A 252 17.67 -17.64 10.72
N ILE A 253 16.41 -17.27 10.45
CA ILE A 253 15.90 -17.09 9.09
C ILE A 253 16.38 -15.75 8.52
N MET A 254 16.20 -14.66 9.26
CA MET A 254 16.53 -13.31 8.77
C MET A 254 18.01 -13.16 8.42
N LEU A 255 18.92 -13.74 9.20
CA LEU A 255 20.35 -13.68 8.92
C LEU A 255 20.78 -14.40 7.63
N LYS A 256 19.91 -15.23 7.04
CA LYS A 256 20.17 -15.97 5.80
C LYS A 256 19.52 -15.33 4.58
N LEU A 257 18.65 -14.35 4.80
CA LEU A 257 17.90 -13.72 3.73
C LEU A 257 18.81 -12.79 2.88
N PRO A 258 18.73 -12.83 1.54
CA PRO A 258 19.66 -12.15 0.65
C PRO A 258 19.90 -10.66 0.95
N MET A 259 18.85 -9.89 1.20
CA MET A 259 19.01 -8.46 1.48
C MET A 259 19.72 -8.24 2.82
N TRP A 260 19.42 -9.03 3.85
CA TRP A 260 20.07 -8.92 5.15
C TRP A 260 21.58 -9.16 5.06
N VAL A 261 21.98 -10.13 4.25
CA VAL A 261 23.39 -10.44 4.01
C VAL A 261 24.08 -9.36 3.16
N LYS A 262 23.40 -8.88 2.10
CA LYS A 262 24.01 -7.98 1.11
C LYS A 262 23.98 -6.50 1.50
N MET A 263 22.99 -6.09 2.28
CA MET A 263 22.71 -4.68 2.58
C MET A 263 22.89 -4.30 4.05
N GLY A 264 22.88 -5.28 4.96
CA GLY A 264 23.23 -5.09 6.37
C GLY A 264 22.54 -3.89 7.03
N ASP A 265 23.33 -2.85 7.32
CA ASP A 265 22.94 -1.63 8.05
C ASP A 265 21.96 -0.72 7.29
N GLN A 266 21.70 -0.99 6.01
CA GLN A 266 20.73 -0.26 5.18
C GLN A 266 19.30 -0.82 5.31
N ILE A 267 19.10 -1.83 6.15
CA ILE A 267 17.78 -2.41 6.47
C ILE A 267 17.40 -2.01 7.89
N TYR A 268 16.39 -1.14 7.99
CA TYR A 268 15.85 -0.71 9.27
C TYR A 268 14.60 -1.53 9.59
N LYS A 269 14.69 -2.40 10.59
CA LYS A 269 13.57 -3.22 11.07
C LYS A 269 13.17 -2.83 12.48
N LYS A 270 11.88 -2.55 12.68
CA LYS A 270 11.25 -2.56 14.01
C LYS A 270 10.42 -3.84 14.14
N THR A 271 10.70 -4.60 15.19
CA THR A 271 9.95 -5.83 15.52
C THR A 271 9.07 -5.58 16.73
N LYS A 272 7.81 -6.02 16.66
CA LYS A 272 6.87 -6.00 17.78
C LYS A 272 6.13 -7.32 17.86
N LEU A 273 5.93 -7.85 19.07
CA LEU A 273 5.00 -8.95 19.27
C LEU A 273 3.57 -8.44 19.24
N VAL A 274 2.69 -9.21 18.63
CA VAL A 274 1.28 -8.85 18.48
C VAL A 274 0.37 -10.02 18.82
N THR A 275 -0.83 -9.71 19.27
CA THR A 275 -1.88 -10.70 19.58
C THR A 275 -3.04 -10.51 18.62
N LYS A 276 -3.46 -11.60 17.98
CA LYS A 276 -4.63 -11.59 17.09
C LYS A 276 -5.86 -11.24 17.91
N MET A 277 -6.62 -10.26 17.43
CA MET A 277 -7.88 -9.88 18.05
C MET A 277 -9.01 -10.64 17.38
N ILE A 278 -9.91 -11.20 18.20
CA ILE A 278 -11.13 -11.86 17.76
C ILE A 278 -12.15 -10.79 17.30
#